data_AF-G2JCC8-F1
#
_entry.id   AF-G2JCC8-F1
#
_cell.length_a   1.000
_cell.length_b   1.000
_cell.length_c   1.000
_cell.angle_alpha   90.00
_cell.angle_beta   90.00
_cell.angle_gamma   90.00
#
_symmetry.space_group_name_H-M   'P 1'
#
loop_
_entity.id
_entity.type
_entity.pdbx_description
1 polymer ?
#
loop_
_entity_poly.entity_id
_entity_poly.type
_entity_poly.pdbx_seq_one_letter_code
_entity_poly.pdbx_strand_id
1 'polypeptide(L)' 'MKYKVMFTHSDKGQKRGHKLREGKEIYQHPEGYFVVLEFEGESGKFREAFWPEDIVKDKLFL' A
#
# COMPACT_ATOMS: atom_id res chain seq x y z
N MET A 1 5.15 4.72 -9.41
CA MET A 1 4.29 5.53 -8.54
C MET A 1 4.60 5.20 -7.07
N LYS A 2 4.45 6.13 -6.13
CA LYS A 2 4.39 5.82 -4.69
C LYS A 2 2.94 5.92 -4.24
N TYR A 3 2.51 4.98 -3.43
CA TYR A 3 1.14 4.94 -2.90
C TYR A 3 1.17 4.89 -1.38
N LYS A 4 0.21 5.55 -0.77
CA LYS A 4 -0.05 5.42 0.67
C LYS A 4 -1.19 4.46 0.85
N VAL A 5 -0.97 3.40 1.61
CA VAL A 5 -2.02 2.42 1.93
C VAL A 5 -2.32 2.45 3.43
N MET A 6 -3.61 2.42 3.75
CA MET A 6 -4.09 2.34 5.13
C MET A 6 -4.46 0.89 5.44
N PHE A 7 -3.81 0.29 6.44
CA PHE A 7 -4.24 -1.03 6.92
C PHE A 7 -5.58 -0.91 7.64
N THR A 8 -6.57 -1.70 7.22
CA THR A 8 -7.88 -1.83 7.89
C THR A 8 -7.88 -2.92 8.97
N HIS A 9 -6.99 -3.90 8.89
CA HIS A 9 -6.86 -4.94 9.92
C HIS A 9 -5.94 -4.48 11.06
N SER A 10 -6.53 -3.95 12.13
CA SER A 10 -5.87 -3.82 13.43
C SER A 10 -6.37 -4.93 14.35
N ASP A 11 -5.82 -6.13 14.19
CA ASP A 11 -6.03 -7.18 15.18
C ASP A 11 -5.27 -6.80 16.46
N LYS A 12 -6.04 -6.44 17.48
CA LYS A 12 -5.63 -6.24 18.89
C LYS A 12 -4.83 -4.96 19.20
N GLY A 13 -5.58 -3.92 19.52
CA GLY A 13 -5.41 -3.29 20.84
C GLY A 13 -4.27 -2.28 21.04
N GLN A 14 -3.69 -1.70 20.00
CA GLN A 14 -2.86 -0.51 20.18
C GLN A 14 -3.32 0.63 19.27
N LYS A 15 -3.78 1.72 19.91
CA LYS A 15 -3.93 3.06 19.34
C LYS A 15 -2.56 3.61 18.92
N ARG A 16 -1.88 2.97 17.97
CA ARG A 16 -0.72 3.51 17.27
C ARG A 16 -1.27 4.02 15.95
N GLY A 17 -1.48 5.33 15.88
CA GLY A 17 -2.24 6.02 14.85
C GLY A 17 -1.96 5.50 13.45
N HIS A 18 -3.01 5.48 12.63
CA HIS A 18 -3.06 5.24 11.18
C HIS A 18 -1.72 5.56 10.48
N LYS A 19 -0.74 4.65 10.54
CA LYS A 19 0.56 4.85 9.91
C LYS A 19 0.37 4.54 8.45
N LEU A 20 0.12 5.57 7.66
CA LEU A 20 0.19 5.51 6.20
C LEU A 20 1.57 4.94 5.84
N ARG A 21 1.60 3.77 5.22
CA ARG A 21 2.84 3.18 4.69
C ARG A 21 2.98 3.61 3.25
N GLU A 22 4.15 4.14 2.90
CA GLU A 22 4.51 4.39 1.50
C GLU A 22 4.98 3.08 0.87
N GLY A 23 4.22 2.59 -0.13
CA GLY A 23 4.59 1.48 -0.99
C GLY A 23 4.98 1.98 -2.37
N LYS A 24 5.95 1.33 -3.00
CA LYS A 24 6.32 1.56 -4.41
C LYS A 24 5.54 0.60 -5.29
N GLU A 25 4.85 1.13 -6.29
CA GLU A 25 4.26 0.27 -7.33
C GLU A 25 5.34 -0.47 -8.09
N ILE A 26 5.23 -1.79 -8.14
CA ILE A 26 6.14 -2.64 -8.90
C ILE A 26 5.42 -3.43 -10.00
N TYR A 27 4.09 -3.54 -9.92
CA TYR A 27 3.29 -4.23 -10.92
C TYR A 27 1.86 -3.71 -10.92
N GLN A 28 1.30 -3.61 -12.11
CA GLN A 28 -0.12 -3.38 -12.35
C GLN A 28 -0.63 -4.47 -13.29
N HIS A 29 -1.74 -5.10 -12.92
CA HIS A 29 -2.38 -6.07 -13.81
C HIS A 29 -2.82 -5.36 -15.11
N PRO A 30 -2.58 -5.94 -16.30
CA PRO A 30 -2.91 -5.30 -17.59
C PRO A 30 -4.39 -4.90 -17.72
N GLU A 31 -5.28 -5.72 -17.17
CA GLU A 31 -6.73 -5.47 -17.14
C GLU A 31 -7.17 -4.63 -15.92
N GLY A 32 -6.24 -4.23 -15.06
CA GLY A 32 -6.52 -3.36 -13.92
C GLY A 32 -7.13 -4.05 -12.70
N TYR A 33 -7.13 -5.38 -12.59
CA TYR A 33 -7.74 -6.06 -11.43
C TYR A 33 -7.03 -5.80 -10.09
N PHE A 34 -5.71 -5.69 -10.10
CA PHE A 34 -4.93 -5.45 -8.90
C PHE A 34 -3.61 -4.76 -9.24
N VAL A 35 -3.00 -4.18 -8.22
CA VAL A 35 -1.63 -3.67 -8.28
C VAL A 35 -0.83 -4.24 -7.11
N VAL A 36 0.47 -4.40 -7.31
CA VAL A 36 1.38 -4.90 -6.29
C VAL A 36 2.30 -3.79 -5.87
N LEU A 37 2.37 -3.58 -4.56
CA LEU A 37 3.26 -2.60 -3.95
C LEU A 37 4.38 -3.33 -3.20
N GLU A 38 5.61 -2.82 -3.36
CA GLU A 38 6.75 -3.15 -2.52
C GLU A 38 6.81 -2.17 -1.35
N PHE A 39 6.89 -2.70 -0.13
CA PHE A 39 7.09 -1.94 1.10
C PHE A 39 8.41 -2.29 1.75
N GLU A 40 8.93 -1.35 2.53
CA GLU A 40 10.10 -1.53 3.37
C GLU A 40 9.65 -1.57 4.84
N GLY A 41 9.74 -2.75 5.45
CA GLY A 41 9.47 -2.96 6.88
C GLY A 41 10.77 -3.16 7.67
N GLU A 42 10.66 -3.20 9.00
CA GLU A 42 11.79 -3.43 9.90
C GLU A 42 12.52 -4.77 9.62
N SER A 43 11.78 -5.77 9.15
CA SER A 43 12.33 -7.10 8.79
C SER A 43 12.73 -7.22 7.31
N GLY A 44 12.73 -6.12 6.56
CA GLY A 44 13.09 -6.10 5.15
C GLY A 44 11.92 -5.80 4.21
N LYS A 45 12.16 -6.02 2.91
CA LYS A 45 11.20 -5.72 1.85
C LYS A 45 10.16 -6.82 1.72
N PHE A 46 8.90 -6.42 1.59
CA PHE A 46 7.79 -7.34 1.31
C PHE A 46 6.86 -6.76 0.25
N ARG A 47 6.04 -7.62 -0.34
CA ARG A 47 5.13 -7.26 -1.44
C ARG A 47 3.72 -7.67 -1.09
N GLU A 48 2.77 -6.82 -1.44
CA GLU A 48 1.36 -7.06 -1.18
C GLU A 48 0.53 -6.57 -2.37
N ALA A 49 -0.51 -7.33 -2.70
CA ALA A 49 -1.43 -7.03 -3.79
C ALA A 49 -2.67 -6.35 -3.23
N PHE A 50 -3.11 -5.29 -3.90
CA PHE A 50 -4.29 -4.52 -3.53
C PHE A 50 -5.21 -4.37 -4.74
N TRP A 51 -6.50 -4.26 -4.45
CA TRP A 51 -7.46 -3.75 -5.41
C TRP A 51 -7.15 -2.28 -5.72
N PRO A 52 -7.31 -1.83 -6.97
CA PRO A 52 -7.04 -0.44 -7.33
C PRO A 52 -7.84 0.57 -6.51
N GLU A 53 -9.04 0.20 -6.06
CA GLU A 53 -9.95 1.02 -5.27
C GLU A 53 -9.47 1.21 -3.83
N ASP A 54 -8.72 0.24 -3.30
CA ASP A 54 -8.17 0.29 -1.94
C ASP A 54 -6.93 1.20 -1.84
N ILE A 55 -6.39 1.63 -2.98
CA ILE A 55 -5.22 2.50 -3.04
C ILE A 55 -5.64 3.95 -3.18
N VAL A 56 -5.35 4.72 -2.13
CA VAL A 56 -5.37 6.18 -2.22
C VAL A 56 -4.20 6.60 -3.10
N LYS A 57 -4.48 6.84 -4.39
CA LYS A 57 -3.54 7.44 -5.31
C LYS A 57 -3.27 8.87 -4.86
N ASP A 58 -2.13 9.08 -4.21
CA ASP A 58 -1.61 10.42 -3.96
C ASP A 58 -1.23 11.00 -5.34
N LYS A 59 -2.21 11.57 -6.05
CA LYS A 59 -2.05 12.22 -7.37
C LYS A 59 -1.33 13.57 -7.21
N LEU A 60 -0.28 13.64 -6.42
CA LEU A 60 0.65 14.76 -6.42
C LEU A 60 1.92 14.32 -7.14
N PHE A 61 2.49 15.23 -7.93
CA PHE A 61 3.57 15.04 -8.89
C PHE A 61 3.10 14.60 -10.29
N LEU A 62 2.32 15.49 -10.90
CA LEU A 62 2.49 15.85 -12.32
C LEU A 62 3.67 16.82 -12.42
#